data_AF-A0A817RTX5-F1
#
_entry.id   AF-A0A817RTX5-F1
#
_cell.length_a   1.000
_cell.length_b   1.000
_cell.length_c   1.000
_cell.angle_alpha   90.00
_cell.angle_beta   90.00
_cell.angle_gamma   90.00
#
_symmetry.space_group_name_H-M   'P 1'
#
loop_
_entity.id
_entity.type
_entity.pdbx_description
1 polymer ?
#
loop_
_entity_poly.entity_id
_entity_poly.type
_entity_poly.pdbx_seq_one_letter_code
_entity_poly.pdbx_strand_id
1 'polypeptide(L)'
;MVPIMFDELNVFTFPHSRMRKLLNCCTSEFGHTDFTSLNDFEELLIRLQRIFTEFMAHEEIENHLVMKKLKKKLKQNSPIDDSELICNCHKVDRFTPLMTLFRDGYAFIRRGNADRMSYGVKLHKAMRNFYKDFVPHMNEEENDIQPLLSKYFTEIEIKMMRTEIIKMTLQKRESSTIK
;
A
#
# COMPACT_ATOMS: atom_id res chain seq x y z
N MET A 1 26.54 -9.50 13.95
CA MET A 1 26.25 -8.06 13.90
C MET A 1 25.26 -7.84 12.78
N VAL A 2 24.07 -7.29 13.07
CA VAL A 2 23.16 -6.82 12.01
C VAL A 2 23.85 -5.60 11.37
N PRO A 3 24.11 -5.58 10.06
CA PRO A 3 24.72 -4.43 9.42
C PRO A 3 23.82 -3.21 9.63
N ILE A 4 24.39 -2.09 10.08
CA ILE A 4 23.71 -0.80 10.07
C ILE A 4 23.48 -0.47 8.60
N MET A 5 22.24 -0.64 8.13
CA MET A 5 21.91 -0.34 6.76
C MET A 5 21.83 1.18 6.60
N PHE A 6 22.68 1.75 5.74
CA PHE A 6 22.63 3.18 5.44
C PHE A 6 21.27 3.54 4.84
N ASP A 7 20.67 4.66 5.26
CA ASP A 7 19.36 5.10 4.77
C ASP A 7 19.31 5.19 3.23
N GLU A 8 20.43 5.53 2.60
CA GLU A 8 20.57 5.59 1.13
C GLU A 8 20.39 4.24 0.41
N LEU A 9 20.51 3.12 1.13
CA LEU A 9 20.32 1.76 0.60
C LEU A 9 18.94 1.18 0.93
N ASN A 10 18.12 1.89 1.71
CA ASN A 10 16.77 1.45 2.00
C ASN A 10 15.81 1.86 0.87
N VAL A 11 15.13 0.92 0.22
CA VAL A 11 14.18 1.25 -0.86
C VAL A 11 12.74 1.43 -0.36
N PHE A 12 12.42 0.95 0.85
CA PHE A 12 11.07 0.85 1.39
C PHE A 12 10.71 1.92 2.43
N THR A 13 11.66 2.38 3.26
CA THR A 13 11.38 3.33 4.36
C THR A 13 10.70 4.61 3.89
N PHE A 14 11.17 5.18 2.77
CA PHE A 14 10.58 6.40 2.22
C PHE A 14 9.10 6.19 1.81
N PRO A 15 8.75 5.27 0.90
CA PRO A 15 7.35 5.04 0.55
C PRO A 15 6.52 4.56 1.74
N HIS A 16 7.04 3.69 2.61
CA HIS A 16 6.28 3.12 3.73
C HIS A 16 5.99 4.15 4.82
N SER A 17 6.86 5.14 5.04
CA SER A 17 6.56 6.25 5.95
C SER A 17 5.27 6.98 5.55
N ARG A 18 5.04 7.13 4.24
CA ARG A 18 3.82 7.72 3.68
C ARG A 18 2.64 6.76 3.82
N MET A 19 2.83 5.47 3.52
CA MET A 19 1.76 4.47 3.65
C MET A 19 1.23 4.39 5.09
N ARG A 20 2.14 4.33 6.07
CA ARG A 20 1.81 4.35 7.51
C ARG A 20 1.08 5.64 7.92
N LYS A 21 1.51 6.80 7.39
CA LYS A 21 0.79 8.06 7.62
C LYS A 21 -0.66 8.02 7.10
N LEU A 22 -0.86 7.47 5.91
CA LEU A 22 -2.19 7.34 5.31
C LEU A 22 -3.09 6.35 6.05
N LEU A 23 -2.53 5.24 6.55
CA LEU A 23 -3.24 4.33 7.46
C LEU A 23 -3.69 5.08 8.73
N ASN A 24 -2.80 5.85 9.36
CA ASN A 24 -3.19 6.64 10.53
C ASN A 24 -4.31 7.65 10.20
N CYS A 25 -4.26 8.29 9.03
CA CYS A 25 -5.35 9.15 8.55
C CYS A 25 -6.67 8.38 8.43
N CYS A 26 -6.70 7.24 7.76
CA CYS A 26 -7.89 6.40 7.64
C CYS A 26 -8.49 6.07 9.02
N THR A 27 -7.67 5.72 10.00
CA THR A 27 -8.14 5.40 11.36
C THR A 27 -8.81 6.61 12.02
N SER A 28 -8.25 7.81 11.84
CA SER A 28 -8.84 9.05 12.33
C SER A 28 -10.17 9.39 11.64
N GLU A 29 -10.24 9.23 10.32
CA GLU A 29 -11.46 9.50 9.53
C GLU A 29 -12.62 8.61 10.01
N PHE A 30 -12.35 7.32 10.25
CA PHE A 30 -13.33 6.39 10.81
C PHE A 30 -13.81 6.74 12.21
N GLY A 31 -12.93 7.25 13.06
CA GLY A 31 -13.28 7.63 14.43
C GLY A 31 -14.17 8.87 14.53
N HIS A 32 -14.26 9.68 13.47
CA HIS A 32 -14.97 10.96 13.46
C HIS A 32 -16.12 11.03 12.46
N THR A 33 -16.28 10.04 11.57
CA THR A 33 -17.35 10.06 10.57
C THR A 33 -18.71 9.76 11.21
N ASP A 34 -19.65 10.70 11.09
CA ASP A 34 -21.07 10.43 11.33
C ASP A 34 -21.71 9.83 10.07
N PHE A 35 -21.97 8.53 10.07
CA PHE A 35 -22.64 7.84 8.95
C PHE A 35 -24.11 8.27 8.75
N THR A 36 -24.70 9.00 9.70
CA THR A 36 -26.04 9.59 9.56
C THR A 36 -26.01 10.98 8.92
N SER A 37 -24.84 11.63 8.87
CA SER A 37 -24.59 12.79 8.02
C SER A 37 -24.33 12.34 6.58
N LEU A 38 -25.04 12.94 5.62
CA LEU A 38 -24.82 12.65 4.19
C LEU A 38 -23.45 13.15 3.75
N ASN A 39 -23.08 14.34 4.19
CA ASN A 39 -21.84 15.01 3.82
C ASN A 39 -20.62 14.25 4.35
N ASP A 40 -20.63 13.91 5.65
CA ASP A 40 -19.50 13.22 6.29
C ASP A 40 -19.29 11.84 5.67
N PHE A 41 -20.38 11.12 5.36
CA PHE A 41 -20.28 9.82 4.72
C PHE A 41 -19.72 9.91 3.29
N GLU A 42 -20.17 10.88 2.49
CA GLU A 42 -19.64 11.10 1.14
C GLU A 42 -18.16 11.52 1.18
N GLU A 43 -17.79 12.45 2.06
CA GLU A 43 -16.40 12.88 2.24
C GLU A 43 -15.49 11.72 2.63
N LEU A 44 -15.93 10.84 3.54
CA LEU A 44 -15.19 9.64 3.91
C LEU A 44 -14.93 8.76 2.67
N LEU A 45 -15.94 8.50 1.84
CA LEU A 45 -15.78 7.65 0.65
C LEU A 45 -14.78 8.25 -0.35
N ILE A 46 -14.87 9.56 -0.61
CA ILE A 46 -13.93 10.27 -1.49
C ILE A 46 -12.50 10.16 -0.96
N ARG A 47 -12.31 10.37 0.36
CA ARG A 47 -10.99 10.30 1.00
C ARG A 47 -10.41 8.89 0.93
N LEU A 48 -11.21 7.87 1.24
CA LEU A 48 -10.79 6.47 1.17
C LEU A 48 -10.38 6.07 -0.25
N GLN A 49 -11.16 6.44 -1.27
CA GLN A 49 -10.82 6.17 -2.67
C GLN A 49 -9.48 6.81 -3.07
N ARG A 50 -9.24 8.06 -2.66
CA ARG A 50 -7.97 8.74 -2.92
C ARG A 50 -6.79 8.05 -2.23
N ILE A 51 -6.95 7.69 -0.95
CA ILE A 51 -5.90 7.00 -0.18
C ILE A 51 -5.55 5.65 -0.81
N PHE A 52 -6.57 4.85 -1.15
CA PHE A 52 -6.35 3.53 -1.74
C PHE A 52 -5.81 3.58 -3.15
N THR A 53 -6.08 4.65 -3.90
CA THR A 53 -5.41 4.89 -5.19
C THR A 53 -3.90 5.11 -4.98
N GLU A 54 -3.50 5.80 -3.90
CA GLU A 54 -2.09 5.96 -3.56
C GLU A 54 -1.45 4.64 -3.11
N PHE A 55 -2.17 3.79 -2.36
CA PHE A 55 -1.70 2.44 -2.02
C PHE A 55 -1.50 1.56 -3.25
N MET A 56 -2.45 1.59 -4.19
CA MET A 56 -2.32 0.86 -5.46
C MET A 56 -1.10 1.34 -6.26
N ALA A 57 -0.91 2.65 -6.38
CA ALA A 57 0.26 3.21 -7.08
C ALA A 57 1.59 2.82 -6.41
N HIS A 58 1.62 2.75 -5.08
CA HIS A 58 2.81 2.30 -4.34
C HIS A 58 3.15 0.83 -4.65
N GLU A 59 2.16 -0.08 -4.59
CA GLU A 59 2.42 -1.49 -4.95
C GLU A 59 2.79 -1.64 -6.44
N GLU A 60 2.23 -0.84 -7.35
CA GLU A 60 2.63 -0.84 -8.76
C GLU A 60 4.11 -0.48 -8.94
N ILE A 61 4.58 0.55 -8.22
CA ILE A 61 5.98 1.00 -8.26
C ILE A 61 6.91 -0.11 -7.76
N GLU A 62 6.60 -0.72 -6.63
CA GLU A 62 7.43 -1.78 -6.03
C GLU A 62 7.45 -3.05 -6.87
N ASN A 63 6.30 -3.44 -7.41
CA ASN A 63 6.23 -4.55 -8.36
C ASN A 63 7.15 -4.32 -9.56
N HIS A 64 7.15 -3.11 -10.10
CA HIS A 64 7.93 -2.76 -11.28
C HIS A 64 9.44 -2.64 -11.00
N LEU A 65 9.79 -1.91 -9.95
CA LEU A 65 11.17 -1.50 -9.68
C LEU A 65 11.93 -2.46 -8.76
N VAL A 66 11.24 -3.14 -7.86
CA VAL A 66 11.84 -4.03 -6.85
C VAL A 66 11.58 -5.48 -7.23
N MET A 67 10.32 -5.92 -7.19
CA MET A 67 9.98 -7.34 -7.24
C MET A 67 10.35 -7.99 -8.57
N LYS A 68 10.08 -7.31 -9.69
CA LYS A 68 10.47 -7.82 -11.03
C LYS A 68 11.99 -7.97 -11.17
N LYS A 69 12.76 -7.02 -10.65
CA LYS A 69 14.23 -7.05 -10.72
C LYS A 69 14.81 -8.12 -9.79
N LEU A 70 14.31 -8.22 -8.56
CA LEU A 70 14.75 -9.21 -7.59
C LEU A 70 14.42 -10.64 -8.03
N LYS A 71 13.20 -10.90 -8.52
CA LYS A 71 12.83 -12.20 -9.12
C LYS A 71 13.78 -12.59 -10.25
N LYS A 72 14.17 -11.64 -11.11
CA LYS A 72 15.13 -11.90 -12.19
C LYS A 72 16.51 -12.28 -11.65
N LYS A 73 17.05 -11.56 -10.66
CA LYS A 73 18.35 -11.86 -10.06
C LYS A 73 18.34 -13.23 -9.35
N LEU A 74 17.29 -13.58 -8.63
CA LEU A 74 17.21 -14.87 -7.95
C LEU A 74 17.21 -16.04 -8.92
N LYS A 75 16.41 -15.97 -9.99
CA LYS A 75 16.40 -16.99 -11.06
C LYS A 75 17.76 -17.17 -11.74
N GLN A 76 18.61 -16.13 -11.74
CA GLN A 76 19.95 -16.19 -12.31
C GLN A 76 21.00 -16.76 -11.34
N ASN A 77 20.75 -16.72 -10.03
CA ASN A 77 21.73 -17.02 -9.00
C ASN A 77 21.38 -18.23 -8.10
N SER A 78 20.19 -18.83 -8.25
CA SER A 78 19.76 -20.00 -7.48
C SER A 78 19.21 -21.09 -8.42
N PRO A 79 19.66 -22.36 -8.29
CA PRO A 79 19.06 -23.51 -8.99
C PRO A 79 17.73 -23.96 -8.38
N ILE A 80 17.38 -23.45 -7.20
CA ILE A 80 16.10 -23.65 -6.53
C ILE A 80 15.20 -22.47 -6.88
N ASP A 81 13.92 -22.72 -7.18
CA ASP A 81 12.95 -21.68 -7.52
C ASP A 81 12.53 -20.86 -6.28
N ASP A 82 13.50 -20.12 -5.71
CA ASP A 82 13.28 -19.15 -4.63
C ASP A 82 12.34 -18.01 -5.07
N SER A 83 11.88 -18.00 -6.34
CA SER A 83 10.92 -17.03 -6.82
C SER A 83 9.53 -17.20 -6.20
N GLU A 84 9.17 -18.39 -5.71
CA GLU A 84 7.93 -18.61 -4.95
C GLU A 84 7.91 -17.84 -3.62
N LEU A 85 9.06 -17.70 -2.94
CA LEU A 85 9.20 -16.95 -1.69
C LEU A 85 8.91 -15.45 -1.88
N ILE A 86 9.08 -14.91 -3.10
CA ILE A 86 8.90 -13.49 -3.42
C ILE A 86 7.59 -13.25 -4.20
N CYS A 87 6.84 -14.31 -4.51
CA CYS A 87 5.69 -14.20 -5.41
C CYS A 87 4.34 -13.99 -4.72
N ASN A 88 4.22 -14.20 -3.41
CA ASN A 88 2.92 -14.17 -2.73
C ASN A 88 2.54 -12.85 -2.05
N CYS A 89 3.48 -11.91 -1.87
CA CYS A 89 3.23 -10.66 -1.14
C CYS A 89 2.48 -9.59 -1.98
N HIS A 90 2.65 -9.58 -3.31
CA HIS A 90 1.97 -8.62 -4.20
C HIS A 90 0.92 -9.30 -5.08
N LYS A 91 -0.29 -9.43 -4.54
CA LYS A 91 -1.45 -9.91 -5.31
C LYS A 91 -2.01 -8.76 -6.13
N VAL A 92 -2.18 -9.00 -7.44
CA VAL A 92 -2.63 -8.03 -8.46
C VAL A 92 -3.98 -7.37 -8.11
N ASP A 93 -4.77 -7.94 -7.20
CA ASP A 93 -6.15 -7.54 -6.94
C ASP A 93 -6.50 -7.26 -5.47
N ARG A 94 -5.51 -7.14 -4.56
CA ARG A 94 -5.81 -7.05 -3.12
C ARG A 94 -6.67 -5.83 -2.72
N PHE A 95 -6.61 -4.75 -3.49
CA PHE A 95 -7.37 -3.52 -3.25
C PHE A 95 -8.76 -3.55 -3.89
N THR A 96 -9.00 -4.41 -4.88
CA THR A 96 -10.24 -4.47 -5.66
C THR A 96 -11.49 -4.64 -4.80
N PRO A 97 -11.52 -5.52 -3.78
CA PRO A 97 -12.69 -5.65 -2.91
C PRO A 97 -13.01 -4.36 -2.14
N LEU A 98 -12.00 -3.62 -1.68
CA LEU A 98 -12.18 -2.37 -0.93
C LEU A 98 -12.61 -1.22 -1.84
N MET A 99 -11.98 -1.10 -3.01
CA MET A 99 -12.39 -0.10 -4.01
C MET A 99 -13.83 -0.33 -4.49
N THR A 100 -14.23 -1.59 -4.66
CA THR A 100 -15.62 -1.96 -4.95
C THR A 100 -16.53 -1.56 -3.79
N LEU A 101 -16.15 -1.89 -2.56
CA LEU A 101 -16.92 -1.50 -1.38
C LEU A 101 -17.14 0.01 -1.33
N PHE A 102 -16.09 0.83 -1.51
CA PHE A 102 -16.19 2.28 -1.48
C PHE A 102 -17.14 2.82 -2.56
N ARG A 103 -17.05 2.27 -3.79
CA ARG A 103 -17.96 2.64 -4.88
C ARG A 103 -19.40 2.27 -4.56
N ASP A 104 -19.63 1.08 -4.01
CA ASP A 104 -20.97 0.62 -3.65
C ASP A 104 -21.57 1.48 -2.52
N GLY A 105 -20.73 2.08 -1.67
CA GLY A 105 -21.12 3.01 -0.61
C GLY A 105 -21.95 4.21 -1.08
N TYR A 106 -21.72 4.70 -2.30
CA TYR A 106 -22.51 5.82 -2.85
C TYR A 106 -24.00 5.46 -2.99
N ALA A 107 -24.33 4.19 -3.22
CA ALA A 107 -25.72 3.71 -3.28
C ALA A 107 -26.40 3.67 -1.89
N PHE A 108 -25.63 3.82 -0.81
CA PHE A 108 -26.12 3.87 0.58
C PHE A 108 -26.27 5.29 1.09
N ILE A 109 -25.64 6.30 0.48
CA ILE A 109 -25.72 7.71 0.93
C ILE A 109 -27.17 8.16 1.09
N ARG A 110 -28.03 7.90 0.09
CA ARG A 110 -29.43 8.35 0.12
C ARG A 110 -30.40 7.38 0.82
N ARG A 111 -29.88 6.33 1.46
CA ARG A 111 -30.69 5.35 2.20
C ARG A 111 -30.96 5.80 3.64
N GLY A 112 -31.88 5.12 4.31
CA GLY A 112 -32.22 5.38 5.70
C GLY A 112 -31.03 5.17 6.64
N ASN A 113 -31.10 5.78 7.84
CA ASN A 113 -30.00 5.77 8.81
C ASN A 113 -29.55 4.35 9.17
N ALA A 114 -30.47 3.40 9.31
CA ALA A 114 -30.14 2.01 9.62
C ALA A 114 -29.25 1.36 8.54
N ASP A 115 -29.54 1.61 7.26
CA ASP A 115 -28.74 1.08 6.14
C ASP A 115 -27.34 1.69 6.12
N ARG A 116 -27.23 2.99 6.37
CA ARG A 116 -25.94 3.71 6.42
C ARG A 116 -25.07 3.24 7.58
N MET A 117 -25.66 3.07 8.76
CA MET A 117 -24.97 2.51 9.92
C MET A 117 -24.51 1.07 9.68
N SER A 118 -25.38 0.23 9.10
CA SER A 118 -25.04 -1.14 8.72
C SER A 118 -23.87 -1.18 7.72
N TYR A 119 -23.91 -0.30 6.71
CA TYR A 119 -22.80 -0.13 5.78
C TYR A 119 -21.51 0.32 6.49
N GLY A 120 -21.60 1.28 7.42
CA GLY A 120 -20.46 1.74 8.23
C GLY A 120 -19.80 0.60 9.01
N VAL A 121 -20.57 -0.32 9.59
CA VAL A 121 -20.05 -1.52 10.26
C VAL A 121 -19.32 -2.45 9.28
N LYS A 122 -19.89 -2.68 8.09
CA LYS A 122 -19.26 -3.47 7.02
C LYS A 122 -17.94 -2.85 6.58
N LEU A 123 -17.92 -1.54 6.35
CA LEU A 123 -16.74 -0.78 5.94
C LEU A 123 -15.63 -0.86 6.98
N HIS A 124 -15.95 -0.63 8.26
CA HIS A 124 -14.97 -0.79 9.36
C HIS A 124 -14.40 -2.20 9.44
N LYS A 125 -15.22 -3.24 9.27
CA LYS A 125 -14.74 -4.63 9.27
C LYS A 125 -13.77 -4.88 8.13
N ALA A 126 -14.12 -4.44 6.91
CA ALA A 126 -13.27 -4.60 5.74
C ALA A 126 -11.92 -3.88 5.91
N MET A 127 -11.94 -2.67 6.44
CA MET A 127 -10.73 -1.89 6.73
C MET A 127 -9.87 -2.56 7.80
N ARG A 128 -10.43 -3.03 8.91
CA ARG A 128 -9.63 -3.75 9.92
C ARG A 128 -8.95 -5.00 9.35
N ASN A 129 -9.61 -5.72 8.46
CA ASN A 129 -9.00 -6.88 7.79
C ASN A 129 -7.85 -6.44 6.90
N PHE A 130 -8.04 -5.38 6.11
CA PHE A 130 -6.97 -4.81 5.28
C PHE A 130 -5.73 -4.45 6.10
N TYR A 131 -5.88 -3.80 7.26
CA TYR A 131 -4.74 -3.42 8.11
C TYR A 131 -3.96 -4.63 8.62
N LYS A 132 -4.68 -5.69 8.99
CA LYS A 132 -4.07 -6.95 9.46
C LYS A 132 -3.19 -7.59 8.40
N ASP A 133 -3.46 -7.33 7.13
CA ASP A 133 -2.69 -7.89 6.02
C ASP A 133 -1.63 -6.91 5.49
N PHE A 134 -1.95 -5.62 5.40
CA PHE A 134 -1.11 -4.61 4.76
C PHE A 134 0.07 -4.16 5.64
N VAL A 135 -0.10 -4.10 6.96
CA VAL A 135 1.02 -3.75 7.86
C VAL A 135 2.07 -4.85 7.91
N PRO A 136 1.73 -6.15 8.09
CA PRO A 136 2.72 -7.22 7.99
C PRO A 136 3.39 -7.29 6.63
N HIS A 137 2.67 -7.03 5.54
CA HIS A 137 3.24 -6.96 4.20
C HIS A 137 4.38 -5.93 4.10
N MET A 138 4.14 -4.68 4.52
CA MET A 138 5.21 -3.66 4.55
C MET A 138 6.39 -4.06 5.44
N ASN A 139 6.12 -4.77 6.54
CA ASN A 139 7.18 -5.25 7.43
C ASN A 139 7.99 -6.40 6.80
N GLU A 140 7.36 -7.29 6.04
CA GLU A 140 8.04 -8.37 5.28
C GLU A 140 8.99 -7.77 4.24
N GLU A 141 8.55 -6.73 3.53
CA GLU A 141 9.40 -6.01 2.59
C GLU A 141 10.63 -5.39 3.25
N GLU A 142 10.42 -4.71 4.37
CA GLU A 142 11.47 -4.05 5.14
C GLU A 142 12.46 -5.05 5.78
N ASN A 143 11.98 -6.20 6.28
CA ASN A 143 12.79 -7.12 7.09
C ASN A 143 13.34 -8.31 6.31
N ASP A 144 12.65 -8.76 5.26
CA ASP A 144 13.00 -9.97 4.52
C ASP A 144 13.45 -9.65 3.09
N ILE A 145 12.76 -8.72 2.40
CA ILE A 145 13.09 -8.39 1.01
C ILE A 145 14.29 -7.43 0.92
N GLN A 146 14.34 -6.42 1.77
CA GLN A 146 15.46 -5.47 1.78
C GLN A 146 16.83 -6.14 1.97
N PRO A 147 17.03 -7.11 2.88
CA PRO A 147 18.27 -7.88 2.96
C PRO A 147 18.61 -8.65 1.69
N LEU A 148 17.61 -9.20 0.98
CA LEU A 148 17.83 -9.87 -0.30
C LEU A 148 18.32 -8.88 -1.37
N LEU A 149 17.80 -7.65 -1.39
CA LEU A 149 18.31 -6.60 -2.27
C LEU A 149 19.80 -6.34 -1.97
N SER A 150 20.17 -6.17 -0.70
CA SER A 150 21.56 -5.97 -0.29
C SER A 150 22.48 -7.16 -0.61
N LYS A 151 21.93 -8.38 -0.69
CA LYS A 151 22.69 -9.59 -1.04
C LYS A 151 22.96 -9.74 -2.53
N TYR A 152 21.98 -9.39 -3.39
CA TYR A 152 22.03 -9.70 -4.83
C TYR A 152 22.29 -8.49 -5.75
N PHE A 153 22.25 -7.28 -5.20
CA PHE A 153 22.48 -6.05 -5.94
C PHE A 153 23.66 -5.28 -5.34
N THR A 154 24.40 -4.60 -6.20
CA THR A 154 25.42 -3.63 -5.81
C THR A 154 24.79 -2.41 -5.16
N GLU A 155 25.55 -1.68 -4.34
CA GLU A 155 25.07 -0.42 -3.74
C GLU A 155 24.61 0.58 -4.80
N ILE A 156 25.29 0.64 -5.94
CA ILE A 156 24.92 1.53 -7.06
C ILE A 156 23.55 1.13 -7.62
N GLU A 157 23.31 -0.16 -7.87
CA GLU A 157 22.00 -0.65 -8.35
C GLU A 157 20.88 -0.30 -7.36
N ILE A 158 21.12 -0.44 -6.05
CA ILE A 158 20.15 -0.11 -5.00
C ILE A 158 19.89 1.40 -4.93
N LYS A 159 20.93 2.24 -4.97
CA LYS A 159 20.78 3.71 -4.97
C LYS A 159 20.00 4.20 -6.20
N MET A 160 20.24 3.62 -7.37
CA MET A 160 19.48 3.91 -8.58
C MET A 160 18.01 3.50 -8.42
N MET A 161 17.75 2.31 -7.86
CA MET A 161 16.40 1.83 -7.58
C MET A 161 15.66 2.76 -6.61
N ARG A 162 16.30 3.14 -5.50
CA ARG A 162 15.74 4.10 -4.52
C ARG A 162 15.40 5.44 -5.17
N THR A 163 16.31 5.97 -5.98
CA THR A 163 16.10 7.25 -6.68
C THR A 163 14.87 7.20 -7.60
N GLU A 164 14.72 6.10 -8.33
CA GLU A 164 13.59 5.87 -9.23
C GLU A 164 12.26 5.71 -8.46
N ILE A 165 12.27 4.96 -7.35
CA ILE A 165 11.11 4.80 -6.44
C ILE A 165 10.66 6.15 -5.88
N ILE A 166 11.60 6.95 -5.35
CA ILE A 166 11.28 8.28 -4.79
C ILE A 166 10.66 9.17 -5.88
N LYS A 167 11.29 9.22 -7.06
CA LYS A 167 10.81 10.01 -8.19
C LYS A 167 9.38 9.62 -8.59
N MET A 168 9.12 8.34 -8.81
CA MET A 168 7.79 7.85 -9.22
C MET A 168 6.74 8.06 -8.12
N THR A 169 7.12 7.86 -6.85
CA THR A 169 6.24 8.10 -5.70
C THR A 169 5.80 9.56 -5.65
N LEU A 170 6.73 10.51 -5.84
CA LEU A 170 6.40 11.94 -5.85
C LEU A 170 5.52 12.32 -7.05
N GLN A 171 5.82 11.82 -8.25
CA GLN A 171 5.02 12.09 -9.46
C GLN A 171 3.57 11.57 -9.36
N LYS A 172 3.40 10.34 -8.85
CA LYS A 172 2.06 9.76 -8.63
C LYS A 172 1.26 10.52 -7.57
N ARG A 173 1.95 11.07 -6.56
CA ARG A 173 1.32 11.94 -5.55
C ARG A 173 0.81 13.24 -6.13
N GLU A 174 1.63 13.94 -6.91
CA GLU A 174 1.21 15.19 -7.59
C GLU A 174 -0.02 14.95 -8.48
N SER A 175 0.00 13.85 -9.25
CA SER A 175 -1.12 13.44 -10.11
C SER A 175 -2.40 13.10 -9.32
N SER A 176 -2.26 12.65 -8.07
CA SER A 176 -3.39 12.32 -7.18
C SER A 176 -3.90 13.54 -6.38
N THR A 177 -3.20 14.67 -6.45
CA THR A 177 -3.53 15.91 -5.73
C THR A 177 -4.26 16.92 -6.62
N ILE A 178 -4.29 16.73 -7.94
CA ILE A 178 -5.04 17.57 -8.88
C ILE A 178 -6.52 17.18 -8.87
N LYS A 179 -7.33 17.92 -8.11
CA LYS A 179 -8.77 18.13 -8.31
C LYS A 179 -9.12 19.54 -7.82
#